data_AF-A0A1L7NML3-F1
#
_entry.id   AF-A0A1L7NML3-F1
#
_cell.length_a   1.000
_cell.length_b   1.000
_cell.length_c   1.000
_cell.angle_alpha   90.00
_cell.angle_beta   90.00
_cell.angle_gamma   90.00
#
_symmetry.space_group_name_H-M   'P 1'
#
loop_
_entity.id
_entity.type
_entity.pdbx_description
1 polymer ?
#
loop_
_entity_poly.entity_id
_entity_poly.type
_entity_poly.pdbx_seq_one_letter_code
_entity_poly.pdbx_strand_id
1 'polypeptide(L)'
;MGNERGNCIDCGEELCHLDDDPNGAHNCTCVRCRAQDEHDFDAEPGAVFSRSGERIDNKPHRPAMPQNLRSVLESLPQLPQRQDSTAAQLADLRVIANRLGLYDAADAIKPMLGRQ
;
A
#
# COMPACT_ATOMS: atom_id res chain seq x y z
N MET A 1 -11.11 -22.46 36.92
CA MET A 1 -12.02 -21.38 36.47
C MET A 1 -11.32 -20.73 35.31
N GLY A 2 -11.86 -20.87 34.10
CA GLY A 2 -11.23 -20.32 32.89
C GLY A 2 -11.19 -18.81 32.99
N ASN A 3 -10.01 -18.22 32.82
CA ASN A 3 -9.87 -16.77 32.65
C ASN A 3 -10.41 -16.40 31.28
N GLU A 4 -11.73 -16.46 31.10
CA GLU A 4 -12.38 -15.97 29.89
C GLU A 4 -12.42 -14.44 29.99
N ARG A 5 -11.27 -13.81 29.72
CA ARG A 5 -11.11 -12.34 29.66
C ARG A 5 -12.01 -11.71 28.59
N GLY A 6 -12.58 -12.51 27.71
CA GLY A 6 -13.47 -12.10 26.64
C GLY A 6 -12.71 -11.51 25.45
N ASN A 7 -13.45 -10.93 24.52
CA ASN A 7 -12.93 -10.36 23.29
C ASN A 7 -13.07 -8.83 23.32
N CYS A 8 -12.15 -8.14 22.66
CA CYS A 8 -12.23 -6.72 22.42
C CYS A 8 -13.53 -6.37 21.67
N ILE A 9 -14.28 -5.38 22.14
CA ILE A 9 -15.53 -4.97 21.49
C ILE A 9 -15.31 -4.38 20.09
N ASP A 10 -14.18 -3.71 19.86
CA ASP A 10 -13.93 -2.98 18.62
C ASP A 10 -13.26 -3.85 17.55
N CYS A 11 -12.25 -4.64 17.93
CA CYS A 11 -11.49 -5.47 16.98
C CYS A 11 -11.75 -6.98 17.10
N GLY A 12 -12.59 -7.42 18.04
CA GLY A 12 -12.97 -8.83 18.23
C GLY A 12 -11.86 -9.75 18.75
N GLU A 13 -10.68 -9.22 19.06
CA GLU A 13 -9.50 -10.01 19.41
C GLU A 13 -9.51 -10.37 20.90
N GLU A 14 -9.07 -11.58 21.25
CA GLU A 14 -9.10 -12.07 22.64
C GLU A 14 -8.27 -11.15 23.56
N LEU A 15 -8.84 -10.80 24.71
CA LEU A 15 -8.19 -9.93 25.69
C LEU A 15 -7.17 -10.72 26.50
N CYS A 16 -6.01 -10.11 26.73
CA CYS A 16 -4.90 -10.70 27.46
C CYS A 16 -4.51 -9.81 28.64
N HIS A 17 -3.47 -10.20 29.39
CA HIS A 17 -2.98 -9.45 30.55
C HIS A 17 -2.49 -8.03 30.22
N LEU A 18 -2.16 -7.75 28.95
CA LEU A 18 -1.80 -6.40 28.53
C LEU A 18 -3.01 -5.45 28.54
N ASP A 19 -4.22 -5.98 28.38
CA ASP A 19 -5.46 -5.21 28.28
C ASP A 19 -6.12 -4.95 29.64
N ASP A 20 -5.45 -5.35 30.73
CA ASP A 20 -5.94 -5.18 32.09
C ASP A 20 -6.23 -3.70 32.38
N ASP A 21 -7.49 -3.45 32.72
CA ASP A 21 -7.98 -2.14 33.11
C ASP A 21 -8.44 -2.20 34.57
N PRO A 22 -7.53 -2.05 35.54
CA PRO A 22 -7.85 -2.19 36.95
C PRO A 22 -8.82 -1.12 37.46
N ASN A 23 -8.97 -0.02 36.73
CA ASN A 23 -9.88 1.08 37.08
C ASN A 23 -11.24 0.99 36.35
N GLY A 24 -11.37 0.09 35.37
CA GLY A 24 -12.59 -0.08 34.58
C GLY A 24 -12.98 1.14 33.74
N ALA A 25 -12.01 1.98 33.36
CA ALA A 25 -12.24 3.20 32.60
C ALA A 25 -12.53 2.98 31.10
N HIS A 26 -12.18 1.81 30.55
CA HIS A 26 -12.11 1.55 29.11
C HIS A 26 -12.86 0.28 28.69
N ASN A 27 -13.82 -0.19 29.50
CA ASN A 27 -14.67 -1.36 29.22
C ASN A 27 -13.85 -2.58 28.74
N CYS A 28 -14.41 -3.39 27.83
CA CYS A 28 -13.74 -4.51 27.18
C CYS A 28 -13.03 -4.10 25.88
N THR A 29 -12.32 -2.96 25.86
CA THR A 29 -11.52 -2.52 24.69
C THR A 29 -10.04 -2.85 24.90
N CYS A 30 -9.34 -3.37 23.89
CA CYS A 30 -7.92 -3.72 23.97
C CYS A 30 -7.02 -2.48 23.91
N VAL A 31 -5.77 -2.59 24.39
CA VAL A 31 -4.84 -1.44 24.45
C VAL A 31 -4.57 -0.81 23.08
N ARG A 32 -4.48 -1.65 22.02
CA ARG A 32 -4.31 -1.16 20.65
C ARG A 32 -5.46 -0.24 20.21
N CYS A 33 -6.70 -0.65 20.47
CA CYS A 33 -7.87 0.14 20.07
C CYS A 33 -7.96 1.44 20.88
N ARG A 34 -7.67 1.40 22.19
CA ARG A 34 -7.56 2.61 23.02
C ARG A 34 -6.55 3.60 22.44
N ALA A 35 -5.36 3.12 22.06
CA ALA A 35 -4.31 3.95 21.47
C ALA A 35 -4.71 4.51 20.09
N GLN A 36 -5.51 3.78 19.31
CA GLN A 36 -6.05 4.26 18.03
C GLN A 36 -7.10 5.35 18.23
N ASP A 37 -8.01 5.18 19.19
CA ASP A 37 -9.08 6.15 19.46
C ASP A 37 -8.53 7.49 19.98
N GLU A 38 -7.41 7.45 20.70
CA GLU A 38 -6.72 8.65 21.21
C GLU A 38 -5.86 9.35 20.14
N HIS A 39 -5.65 8.72 18.97
CA HIS A 39 -4.73 9.22 17.95
C HIS A 39 -5.41 10.15 16.93
N ASP A 40 -4.75 11.27 16.61
CA ASP A 40 -5.18 12.19 15.57
C ASP A 40 -4.70 11.73 14.17
N PHE A 41 -5.56 11.02 13.46
CA PHE A 41 -5.29 10.56 12.09
C PHE A 41 -5.35 11.67 11.03
N ASP A 42 -5.92 12.84 11.34
CA ASP A 42 -5.89 13.99 10.41
C ASP A 42 -4.48 14.59 10.37
N ALA A 43 -3.81 14.67 11.53
CA ALA A 43 -2.41 15.08 11.62
C ALA A 43 -1.45 14.00 11.12
N GLU A 44 -1.70 12.73 11.45
CA GLU A 44 -0.80 11.62 11.13
C GLU A 44 -1.54 10.37 10.62
N PRO A 45 -1.95 10.35 9.34
CA PRO A 45 -2.83 9.31 8.78
C PRO A 45 -2.16 7.93 8.62
N GLY A 46 -0.83 7.85 8.71
CA GLY A 46 -0.05 6.62 8.56
C GLY A 46 0.30 5.91 9.87
N ALA A 47 -0.24 6.37 11.00
CA ALA A 47 0.06 5.81 12.31
C ALA A 47 -0.44 4.36 12.42
N VAL A 48 0.42 3.46 12.92
CA VAL A 48 0.07 2.07 13.22
C VAL A 48 0.46 1.78 14.66
N PHE A 49 -0.39 1.07 15.38
CA PHE A 49 -0.19 0.73 16.80
C PHE A 49 -0.02 -0.77 16.98
N SER A 50 0.91 -1.14 17.84
CA SER A 50 1.15 -2.52 18.26
C SER A 50 0.08 -3.01 19.25
N ARG A 51 0.13 -4.29 19.63
CA ARG A 51 -0.82 -4.84 20.63
C ARG A 51 -0.68 -4.18 22.00
N SER A 52 0.51 -3.74 22.38
CA SER A 52 0.78 -2.99 23.61
C SER A 52 0.36 -1.52 23.53
N GLY A 53 -0.19 -1.06 22.39
CA GLY A 53 -0.53 0.35 22.16
C GLY A 53 0.65 1.24 21.82
N GLU A 54 1.87 0.70 21.71
CA GLU A 54 3.03 1.46 21.27
C GLU A 54 2.95 1.74 19.76
N ARG A 55 3.33 2.95 19.35
CA ARG A 55 3.40 3.32 17.95
C ARG A 55 4.50 2.52 17.24
N ILE A 56 4.13 1.90 16.12
CA ILE A 56 5.06 1.20 15.23
C ILE A 56 5.55 2.21 14.20
N ASP A 57 6.81 2.60 14.30
CA ASP A 57 7.50 3.36 13.26
C ASP A 57 7.80 2.44 12.06
N ASN A 58 6.76 2.08 11.31
CA ASN A 58 6.91 1.46 10.00
C ASN A 58 7.35 2.52 8.98
N LYS A 59 8.54 3.09 9.17
CA LYS A 59 9.21 3.76 8.05
C LYS A 59 9.36 2.67 6.98
N PRO A 60 8.84 2.85 5.76
CA PRO A 60 9.04 1.86 4.70
C PRO A 60 10.54 1.69 4.55
N HIS A 61 11.05 0.54 4.98
CA HIS A 61 12.45 0.20 4.81
C HIS A 61 12.63 -0.02 3.31
N ARG A 62 13.00 1.03 2.59
CA ARG A 62 13.52 0.90 1.24
C ARG A 62 14.89 0.25 1.43
N PRO A 63 15.06 -1.05 1.13
CA PRO A 63 16.38 -1.64 1.22
C PRO A 63 17.32 -0.82 0.34
N ALA A 64 18.51 -0.52 0.86
CA ALA A 64 19.52 0.15 0.06
C ALA A 64 19.78 -0.69 -1.20
N MET A 65 19.85 -0.02 -2.37
CA MET A 65 20.11 -0.72 -3.62
C MET A 65 21.45 -1.48 -3.51
N PRO A 66 21.47 -2.81 -3.73
CA PRO A 66 22.69 -3.61 -3.71
C PRO A 66 23.78 -3.02 -4.62
N GLN A 67 25.03 -3.02 -4.14
CA GLN A 67 26.18 -2.44 -4.88
C GLN A 67 26.32 -2.99 -6.30
N ASN A 68 26.01 -4.27 -6.51
CA ASN A 68 26.09 -4.93 -7.80
C ASN A 68 25.03 -4.41 -8.79
N LEU A 69 23.83 -4.04 -8.32
CA LEU A 69 22.82 -3.44 -9.19
C LEU A 69 23.23 -2.02 -9.57
N ARG A 70 23.86 -1.30 -8.63
CA ARG A 70 24.40 0.04 -8.88
C ARG A 70 25.47 0.02 -9.97
N SER A 71 26.45 -0.87 -9.87
CA SER A 71 27.52 -0.98 -10.86
C SER A 71 27.01 -1.43 -12.23
N VAL A 72 26.00 -2.32 -12.27
CA VAL A 72 25.34 -2.72 -13.52
C VAL A 72 24.65 -1.53 -14.16
N LEU A 73 23.86 -0.75 -13.42
CA LEU A 73 23.18 0.44 -13.96
C LEU A 73 24.17 1.49 -14.48
N GLU A 74 25.28 1.71 -13.76
CA GLU A 74 26.34 2.64 -14.16
C GLU A 74 27.08 2.18 -15.43
N SER A 75 27.10 0.87 -15.70
CA SER A 75 27.70 0.29 -16.91
C SER A 75 26.81 0.36 -18.15
N LEU A 76 25.50 0.62 -17.97
CA LEU A 76 24.58 0.69 -19.11
C LEU A 76 24.83 1.99 -19.89
N PRO A 77 25.00 1.94 -21.22
CA PRO A 77 25.11 3.13 -22.02
C PRO A 77 23.82 3.95 -21.90
N GLN A 78 23.94 5.21 -21.51
CA GLN A 78 22.79 6.12 -21.52
C GLN A 78 22.43 6.41 -22.98
N LEU A 79 21.32 5.82 -23.42
CA LEU A 79 20.73 6.11 -24.71
C LEU A 79 19.77 7.29 -24.58
N PRO A 80 19.63 8.14 -25.60
CA PRO A 80 18.55 9.12 -25.64
C PRO A 80 17.22 8.41 -25.41
N GLN A 81 16.39 8.96 -24.53
CA GLN A 81 15.04 8.44 -24.34
C GLN A 81 14.30 8.55 -25.69
N ARG A 82 13.89 7.42 -26.25
CA ARG A 82 13.11 7.40 -27.49
C ARG A 82 11.79 8.13 -27.22
N GLN A 83 11.63 9.32 -27.80
CA GLN A 83 10.34 10.01 -27.87
C GLN A 83 9.59 9.47 -29.08
N ASP A 84 8.69 8.54 -28.83
CA ASP A 84 7.77 8.08 -29.87
C ASP A 84 6.70 9.13 -30.13
N SER A 85 6.35 9.33 -31.41
CA SER A 85 5.22 10.17 -31.77
C SER A 85 3.92 9.57 -31.21
N THR A 86 2.93 10.41 -30.98
CA THR A 86 1.60 9.97 -30.56
C THR A 86 1.01 8.93 -31.52
N ALA A 87 1.24 9.07 -32.84
CA ALA A 87 0.85 8.07 -33.83
C ALA A 87 1.53 6.70 -33.58
N ALA A 88 2.85 6.68 -33.35
CA ALA A 88 3.59 5.45 -33.11
C ALA A 88 3.11 4.76 -31.81
N GLN A 89 2.91 5.54 -30.74
CA GLN A 89 2.39 5.04 -29.47
C GLN A 89 0.99 4.43 -29.59
N LEU A 90 0.08 5.10 -30.31
CA LEU A 90 -1.28 4.60 -30.54
C LEU A 90 -1.28 3.36 -31.43
N ALA A 91 -0.37 3.26 -32.39
CA ALA A 91 -0.24 2.07 -33.23
C ALA A 91 0.19 0.86 -32.40
N ASP A 92 1.21 1.02 -31.56
CA ASP A 92 1.68 -0.03 -30.65
C ASP A 92 0.59 -0.45 -29.65
N LEU A 93 -0.12 0.52 -29.07
CA LEU A 93 -1.19 0.26 -28.12
C LEU A 93 -2.35 -0.52 -28.76
N ARG A 94 -2.72 -0.20 -30.00
CA ARG A 94 -3.74 -0.95 -30.74
C ARG A 94 -3.31 -2.39 -31.02
N VAL A 95 -2.04 -2.63 -31.33
CA VAL A 95 -1.51 -3.99 -31.54
C VAL A 95 -1.57 -4.80 -30.24
N ILE A 96 -1.17 -4.20 -29.12
CA ILE A 96 -1.22 -4.85 -27.80
C ILE A 96 -2.67 -5.14 -27.39
N ALA A 97 -3.58 -4.17 -27.55
CA ALA A 97 -5.01 -4.35 -27.26
C ALA A 97 -5.61 -5.55 -28.02
N ASN A 98 -5.31 -5.69 -29.32
CA ASN A 98 -5.74 -6.84 -30.10
C ASN A 98 -5.16 -8.17 -29.59
N ARG A 99 -3.89 -8.20 -29.19
CA ARG A 99 -3.23 -9.40 -28.65
C ARG A 99 -3.81 -9.84 -27.31
N LEU A 100 -4.28 -8.88 -26.50
CA LEU A 100 -4.89 -9.14 -25.19
C LEU A 100 -6.40 -9.42 -25.28
N GLY A 101 -7.01 -9.38 -26.47
CA GLY A 101 -8.46 -9.55 -26.65
C GLY A 101 -9.29 -8.32 -26.25
N LEU A 102 -8.65 -7.16 -26.06
CA LEU A 102 -9.29 -5.89 -25.72
C LEU A 102 -9.78 -5.18 -26.98
N TYR A 103 -10.71 -5.81 -27.70
CA TYR A 103 -11.15 -5.33 -29.01
C TYR A 103 -11.83 -3.96 -28.96
N ASP A 104 -12.64 -3.70 -27.93
CA ASP A 104 -13.28 -2.38 -27.74
C ASP A 104 -12.25 -1.26 -27.61
N ALA A 105 -11.15 -1.52 -26.89
CA ALA A 105 -10.05 -0.57 -26.76
C ALA A 105 -9.31 -0.39 -28.11
N ALA A 106 -9.07 -1.48 -28.84
CA ALA A 106 -8.43 -1.42 -30.15
C ALA A 106 -9.26 -0.61 -31.17
N ASP A 107 -10.58 -0.75 -31.13
CA ASP A 107 -11.51 0.00 -31.97
C ASP A 107 -11.61 1.47 -31.56
N ALA A 108 -11.57 1.79 -30.27
CA ALA A 108 -11.51 3.16 -29.78
C ALA A 108 -10.23 3.90 -30.22
N ILE A 109 -9.10 3.19 -30.31
CA ILE A 109 -7.80 3.74 -30.72
C ILE A 109 -7.72 3.97 -32.24
N LYS A 110 -8.38 3.12 -33.04
CA LYS A 110 -8.36 3.18 -34.51
C LYS A 110 -8.68 4.57 -35.12
N PRO A 111 -9.75 5.30 -34.70
CA PRO A 111 -10.02 6.63 -35.22
C PRO A 111 -9.04 7.70 -34.73
N MET A 112 -8.36 7.49 -33.58
CA MET A 112 -7.37 8.42 -33.05
C MET A 112 -6.10 8.45 -33.91
N LEU A 113 -5.78 7.33 -34.58
CA LEU A 113 -4.68 7.24 -35.55
C LEU A 113 -4.97 7.99 -36.85
N GLY A 114 -6.23 8.15 -37.25
CA GLY A 114 -6.61 8.84 -38.48
C GLY A 114 -6.87 10.35 -38.34
N ARG A 115 -6.73 10.90 -37.13
CA ARG A 115 -7.00 12.31 -36.81
C ARG A 115 -5.73 13.17 -36.63
N GLN A 116 -4.55 12.63 -36.94
CA GLN A 116 -3.26 13.34 -36.84
C GLN A 116 -2.77 13.80 -38.21
#